data_AF-A0A2M8NNM4-F1
#
_entry.id   AF-A0A2M8NNM4-F1
#
_cell.length_a   1.000
_cell.length_b   1.000
_cell.length_c   1.000
_cell.angle_alpha   90.00
_cell.angle_beta   90.00
_cell.angle_gamma   90.00
#
_symmetry.space_group_name_H-M   'P 1'
#
loop_
_entity.id
_entity.type
_entity.pdbx_description
1 polymer ?
#
loop_
_entity_poly.entity_id
_entity_poly.type
_entity_poly.pdbx_seq_one_letter_code
_entity_poly.pdbx_strand_id
1 'polypeptide(L)'
;MMPRMIRLSAIVVILLAMAPKPLRSQSETPQPVPTAPLVVFIEESRQLDMASVTVTGPNGVSELAAIFQRLGARTAFARLREPLPEDVSVIVLVRPRRPIPVDYLARIWTRVEQGASLLLAFDPSGHVRASPETPTGGLARLLALEYGTPLFAGMLIQPWFTRDSISRLETSFLPALPYPVSNPVNAPLVAYDLPIMTWGARHVGAELFGVDSAAFPLAYANVAFAETNARALNPANTDPLELNYGADAVGRLTIGAIGENRRTNTRVVLLGDGEMLMNGFGLAFTSTAQGQVPLYPGNRVLAQQIAAWLLKIPPENALPLPAGFTWVAVDGERNDWDDSRNPPTAQGESTVNVMALRIQQARAFRNDSYLYAMIETVATPNADVQVEFGLDSRGSGSADVFVVANRSGVYLRGGDDSLTPLRDAAFAVGSVIEVRIPLRAAGLSSAIPQICLTTAIPLAFPTPPDCMTARIPVPNSNERDPAELHVQDGEGLMLTTRTNDIANVRSAPSTNANVVVGLRNGRMLRAIGRNSAGDWVQVENARYTGWISRLVFNANGDVMTLPVVEGT
;
A
#
# COMPACT_ATOMS: atom_id res chain seq x y z
N MET A 1 -64.56 11.89 30.60
CA MET A 1 -63.15 11.47 30.80
C MET A 1 -63.01 10.11 30.13
N MET A 2 -62.38 9.91 28.97
CA MET A 2 -61.48 10.68 28.11
C MET A 2 -61.64 10.05 26.70
N PRO A 3 -61.98 10.77 25.60
CA PRO A 3 -62.48 10.10 24.41
C PRO A 3 -61.44 9.85 23.32
N ARG A 4 -61.55 8.65 22.74
CA ARG A 4 -60.97 8.16 21.50
C ARG A 4 -61.63 8.81 20.27
N MET A 5 -60.77 9.29 19.37
CA MET A 5 -60.63 8.98 17.95
C MET A 5 -61.84 8.81 17.00
N ILE A 6 -61.63 9.46 15.83
CA ILE A 6 -62.04 9.17 14.44
C ILE A 6 -63.36 9.79 13.95
N ARG A 7 -63.19 10.78 13.05
CA ARG A 7 -64.21 11.43 12.23
C ARG A 7 -64.12 10.91 10.80
N LEU A 8 -65.27 10.58 10.22
CA LEU A 8 -65.46 10.35 8.78
C LEU A 8 -65.82 11.66 8.06
N SER A 9 -65.08 11.91 6.98
CA SER A 9 -65.47 12.37 5.64
C SER A 9 -66.71 13.24 5.41
N ALA A 10 -66.52 14.37 4.70
CA ALA A 10 -67.23 14.66 3.45
C ALA A 10 -66.58 15.83 2.70
N ILE A 11 -66.36 15.62 1.40
CA ILE A 11 -65.77 16.51 0.41
C ILE A 11 -66.83 17.48 -0.13
N VAL A 12 -66.48 18.75 -0.30
CA VAL A 12 -67.16 19.67 -1.22
C VAL A 12 -66.08 20.41 -2.02
N VAL A 13 -66.10 20.19 -3.33
CA VAL A 13 -65.24 20.86 -4.32
C VAL A 13 -65.93 22.16 -4.74
N ILE A 14 -65.23 23.28 -4.58
CA ILE A 14 -65.60 24.58 -5.17
C ILE A 14 -64.45 24.98 -6.09
N LEU A 15 -64.68 24.96 -7.40
CA LEU A 15 -63.80 25.55 -8.41
C LEU A 15 -63.97 27.07 -8.36
N LEU A 16 -62.92 27.79 -7.95
CA LEU A 16 -62.77 29.22 -8.19
C LEU A 16 -61.65 29.46 -9.21
N ALA A 17 -62.01 30.03 -10.36
CA ALA A 17 -61.08 30.54 -11.34
C ALA A 17 -60.36 31.78 -10.79
N MET A 18 -59.06 31.66 -10.52
CA MET A 18 -58.17 32.80 -10.27
C MET A 18 -57.20 32.94 -11.44
N ALA A 19 -57.24 34.10 -12.08
CA ALA A 19 -56.29 34.50 -13.12
C ALA A 19 -54.84 34.43 -12.60
N PRO A 20 -53.86 33.99 -13.41
CA PRO A 20 -52.49 33.89 -12.99
C PRO A 20 -51.92 35.29 -12.73
N LYS A 21 -51.55 35.57 -11.48
CA LYS A 21 -50.63 36.68 -11.18
C LYS A 21 -49.28 36.33 -11.84
N PRO A 22 -48.62 37.26 -12.55
CA PRO A 22 -47.28 36.99 -13.04
C PRO A 22 -46.39 36.70 -11.83
N LEU A 23 -45.86 35.47 -11.78
CA LEU A 23 -44.76 35.11 -10.90
C LEU A 23 -43.62 36.06 -11.25
N ARG A 24 -43.38 37.02 -10.36
CA ARG A 24 -42.13 37.78 -10.34
C ARG A 24 -41.05 36.72 -10.18
N SER A 25 -40.30 36.46 -11.25
CA SER A 25 -39.13 35.60 -11.20
C SER A 25 -38.26 36.16 -10.08
N GLN A 26 -38.14 35.41 -8.98
CA GLN A 26 -36.96 35.55 -8.16
C GLN A 26 -35.86 35.15 -9.12
N SER A 27 -35.10 36.14 -9.59
CA SER A 27 -33.80 35.88 -10.16
C SER A 27 -33.04 35.12 -9.07
N GLU A 28 -32.95 33.79 -9.21
CA GLU A 28 -31.91 33.02 -8.56
C GLU A 28 -30.62 33.72 -8.94
N THR A 29 -30.06 34.47 -7.99
CA THR A 29 -28.65 34.84 -8.06
C THR A 29 -27.90 33.55 -8.37
N PRO A 30 -27.14 33.49 -9.47
CA PRO A 30 -26.35 32.30 -9.79
C PRO A 30 -25.54 31.97 -8.54
N GLN A 31 -25.72 30.76 -7.99
CA GLN A 31 -24.81 30.31 -6.94
C GLN A 31 -23.40 30.50 -7.48
N PRO A 32 -22.50 31.17 -6.74
CA PRO A 32 -21.13 31.34 -7.20
C PRO A 32 -20.60 29.94 -7.50
N VAL A 33 -20.19 29.72 -8.75
CA VAL A 33 -19.58 28.45 -9.17
C VAL A 33 -18.46 28.19 -8.17
N PRO A 34 -18.48 27.06 -7.43
CA PRO A 34 -17.45 26.78 -6.44
C PRO A 34 -16.10 26.88 -7.13
N THR A 35 -15.27 27.82 -6.66
CA THR A 35 -13.92 27.95 -7.21
C THR A 35 -13.17 26.69 -6.83
N ALA A 36 -12.57 26.02 -7.82
CA ALA A 36 -11.78 24.79 -7.61
C ALA A 36 -10.79 24.97 -6.43
N PRO A 37 -10.58 24.01 -5.53
CA PRO A 37 -9.74 24.22 -4.35
C PRO A 37 -8.31 24.61 -4.73
N LEU A 38 -7.70 25.54 -3.98
CA LEU A 38 -6.33 25.98 -4.23
C LEU A 38 -5.34 25.19 -3.36
N VAL A 39 -4.37 24.55 -4.01
CA VAL A 39 -3.25 23.86 -3.38
C VAL A 39 -2.00 24.70 -3.58
N VAL A 40 -1.37 25.13 -2.48
CA VAL A 40 -0.17 25.95 -2.50
C VAL A 40 1.03 25.12 -2.09
N PHE A 41 2.01 25.01 -2.99
CA PHE A 41 3.33 24.46 -2.71
C PHE A 41 4.24 25.58 -2.21
N ILE A 42 4.84 25.39 -1.04
CA ILE A 42 5.79 26.38 -0.52
C ILE A 42 7.11 26.29 -1.30
N GLU A 43 7.66 27.44 -1.67
CA GLU A 43 8.93 27.56 -2.40
C GLU A 43 9.92 28.43 -1.62
N GLU A 44 10.60 27.83 -0.64
CA GLU A 44 11.59 28.50 0.22
C GLU A 44 12.96 27.82 0.13
N SER A 45 13.42 27.45 -1.08
CA SER A 45 14.64 26.64 -1.27
C SER A 45 15.89 27.24 -0.63
N ARG A 46 16.00 28.57 -0.51
CA ARG A 46 17.14 29.23 0.16
C ARG A 46 17.09 29.13 1.68
N GLN A 47 15.90 29.27 2.26
CA GLN A 47 15.68 29.31 3.71
C GLN A 47 15.53 27.90 4.28
N LEU A 48 14.77 27.04 3.62
CA LEU A 48 14.37 25.72 4.09
C LEU A 48 15.08 24.56 3.37
N ASP A 49 15.79 24.80 2.26
CA ASP A 49 16.43 23.75 1.45
C ASP A 49 15.44 22.61 1.13
N MET A 50 14.35 22.95 0.44
CA MET A 50 13.19 22.08 0.23
C MET A 50 12.97 21.65 -1.22
N ALA A 51 12.19 20.60 -1.43
CA ALA A 51 11.81 20.15 -2.77
C ALA A 51 10.88 21.17 -3.44
N SER A 52 11.05 21.35 -4.75
CA SER A 52 10.37 22.41 -5.52
C SER A 52 9.34 21.83 -6.49
N VAL A 53 8.17 22.45 -6.56
CA VAL A 53 7.13 22.10 -7.55
C VAL A 53 7.49 22.59 -8.95
N THR A 54 8.34 23.61 -9.04
CA THR A 54 8.79 24.17 -10.33
C THR A 54 9.88 23.33 -10.99
N VAL A 55 10.44 22.36 -10.28
CA VAL A 55 11.43 21.41 -10.80
C VAL A 55 10.70 20.18 -11.33
N THR A 56 10.90 19.86 -12.61
CA THR A 56 10.34 18.64 -13.24
C THR A 56 11.28 17.44 -13.16
N GLY A 57 12.55 17.67 -12.82
CA GLY A 57 13.55 16.61 -12.65
C GLY A 57 13.35 15.75 -11.39
N PRO A 58 14.27 14.81 -11.13
CA PRO A 58 14.18 13.84 -10.02
C PRO A 58 13.93 14.46 -8.64
N ASN A 59 14.48 15.65 -8.40
CA ASN A 59 14.42 16.33 -7.10
C ASN A 59 13.16 17.20 -6.91
N GLY A 60 12.25 17.20 -7.89
CA GLY A 60 11.03 18.00 -7.84
C GLY A 60 9.82 17.27 -7.29
N VAL A 61 8.72 18.02 -7.15
CA VAL A 61 7.39 17.51 -6.74
C VAL A 61 6.28 17.87 -7.73
N SER A 62 6.63 18.13 -8.99
CA SER A 62 5.66 18.44 -10.05
C SER A 62 4.67 17.28 -10.28
N GLU A 63 5.08 16.03 -10.06
CA GLU A 63 4.18 14.87 -10.14
C GLU A 63 3.11 14.87 -9.04
N LEU A 64 3.45 15.34 -7.84
CA LEU A 64 2.48 15.51 -6.76
C LEU A 64 1.48 16.61 -7.12
N ALA A 65 1.94 17.72 -7.70
CA ALA A 65 1.04 18.76 -8.20
C ALA A 65 0.09 18.23 -9.29
N ALA A 66 0.58 17.39 -10.21
CA ALA A 66 -0.25 16.76 -11.24
C ALA A 66 -1.31 15.80 -10.65
N ILE A 67 -1.06 15.18 -9.48
CA ILE A 67 -2.07 14.41 -8.74
C ILE A 67 -3.19 15.35 -8.26
N PHE A 68 -2.85 16.46 -7.59
CA PHE A 68 -3.83 17.44 -7.13
C PHE A 68 -4.65 18.05 -8.29
N GLN A 69 -4.00 18.37 -9.41
CA GLN A 69 -4.67 18.91 -10.60
C GLN A 69 -5.69 17.94 -11.18
N ARG A 70 -5.37 16.64 -11.24
CA ARG A 70 -6.31 15.60 -11.72
C ARG A 70 -7.50 15.38 -10.79
N LEU A 71 -7.35 15.72 -9.51
CA LEU A 71 -8.46 15.80 -8.55
C LEU A 71 -9.26 17.11 -8.66
N GLY A 72 -9.00 17.93 -9.68
CA GLY A 72 -9.73 19.17 -9.95
C GLY A 72 -9.21 20.39 -9.19
N ALA A 73 -8.09 20.29 -8.47
CA ALA A 73 -7.53 21.43 -7.75
C ALA A 73 -6.70 22.35 -8.65
N ARG A 74 -6.69 23.65 -8.31
CA ARG A 74 -5.71 24.61 -8.82
C ARG A 74 -4.43 24.44 -8.03
N THR A 75 -3.27 24.39 -8.67
CA THR A 75 -1.98 24.38 -7.96
C THR A 75 -1.21 25.67 -8.23
N ALA A 76 -0.66 26.27 -7.18
CA ALA A 76 0.24 27.40 -7.28
C ALA A 76 1.44 27.17 -6.35
N PHE A 77 2.48 28.00 -6.50
CA PHE A 77 3.53 28.09 -5.50
C PHE A 77 3.44 29.43 -4.76
N ALA A 78 3.92 29.46 -3.51
CA ALA A 78 4.03 30.69 -2.73
C ALA A 78 5.32 30.72 -1.92
N ARG A 79 5.75 31.95 -1.59
CA ARG A 79 6.86 32.21 -0.69
C ARG A 79 6.31 32.70 0.65
N LEU A 80 6.87 32.23 1.76
CA LEU A 80 6.42 32.54 3.11
C LEU A 80 6.87 33.94 3.58
N ARG A 81 7.66 34.65 2.77
CA ARG A 81 7.93 36.08 2.97
C ARG A 81 6.69 36.94 2.76
N GLU A 82 5.74 36.44 1.97
CA GLU A 82 4.47 37.10 1.67
C GLU A 82 3.32 36.37 2.39
N PRO A 83 2.18 37.04 2.63
CA PRO A 83 0.98 36.34 3.12
C PRO A 83 0.54 35.27 2.13
N LEU A 84 0.16 34.09 2.64
CA LEU A 84 -0.45 33.05 1.80
C LEU A 84 -1.84 33.51 1.32
N PRO A 85 -2.30 33.07 0.12
CA PRO A 85 -3.63 33.38 -0.40
C PRO A 85 -4.74 33.03 0.60
N GLU A 86 -5.83 33.80 0.58
CA GLU A 86 -6.96 33.60 1.50
C GLU A 86 -7.81 32.37 1.14
N ASP A 87 -7.85 31.98 -0.14
CA ASP A 87 -8.62 30.83 -0.64
C ASP A 87 -7.83 29.51 -0.62
N VAL A 88 -6.67 29.47 0.03
CA VAL A 88 -5.84 28.26 0.11
C VAL A 88 -6.59 27.14 0.85
N SER A 89 -6.73 26.01 0.19
CA SER A 89 -7.40 24.81 0.73
C SER A 89 -6.38 23.80 1.27
N VAL A 90 -5.21 23.69 0.65
CA VAL A 90 -4.12 22.79 1.08
C VAL A 90 -2.78 23.51 0.95
N ILE A 91 -1.95 23.39 1.98
CA ILE A 91 -0.56 23.87 2.00
C ILE A 91 0.36 22.66 1.97
N VAL A 92 1.36 22.66 1.07
CA VAL A 92 2.27 21.53 0.86
C VAL A 92 3.71 21.96 1.09
N LEU A 93 4.38 21.28 2.03
CA LEU A 93 5.82 21.37 2.24
C LEU A 93 6.41 19.97 2.14
N VAL A 94 7.21 19.75 1.09
CA VAL A 94 7.95 18.50 0.91
C VAL A 94 9.42 18.77 1.14
N ARG A 95 10.01 17.95 2.00
CA ARG A 95 11.44 17.92 2.28
C ARG A 95 12.02 19.24 2.83
N PRO A 96 11.40 19.98 3.77
CA PRO A 96 12.10 21.11 4.40
C PRO A 96 13.27 20.56 5.23
N ARG A 97 14.50 20.87 4.87
CA ARG A 97 15.72 20.35 5.49
C ARG A 97 16.32 21.27 6.55
N ARG A 98 15.64 22.38 6.85
CA ARG A 98 15.95 23.30 7.94
C ARG A 98 14.70 23.58 8.77
N PRO A 99 14.82 23.99 10.05
CA PRO A 99 13.67 24.25 10.89
C PRO A 99 12.86 25.42 10.34
N ILE A 100 11.53 25.38 10.50
CA ILE A 100 10.67 26.44 9.98
C ILE A 100 10.76 27.66 10.92
N PRO A 101 11.15 28.86 10.43
CA PRO A 101 11.16 30.08 11.24
C PRO A 101 9.78 30.39 11.85
N VAL A 102 9.77 31.02 13.02
CA VAL A 102 8.52 31.30 13.76
C VAL A 102 7.54 32.15 12.96
N ASP A 103 8.03 33.13 12.20
CA ASP A 103 7.20 33.98 11.34
C ASP A 103 6.62 33.21 10.15
N TYR A 104 7.37 32.26 9.59
CA TYR A 104 6.91 31.37 8.53
C TYR A 104 5.85 30.40 9.07
N LEU A 105 6.09 29.81 10.24
CA LEU A 105 5.14 28.94 10.93
C LEU A 105 3.84 29.69 11.25
N ALA A 106 3.91 30.93 11.75
CA ALA A 106 2.74 31.73 12.06
C ALA A 106 1.87 31.96 10.81
N ARG A 107 2.47 32.21 9.64
CA ARG A 107 1.74 32.40 8.38
C ARG A 107 1.05 31.12 7.90
N ILE A 108 1.74 29.98 8.01
CA ILE A 108 1.16 28.67 7.70
C ILE A 108 -0.01 28.38 8.65
N TRP A 109 0.25 28.47 9.96
CA TRP A 109 -0.72 28.08 10.98
C TRP A 109 -1.95 28.99 11.00
N THR A 110 -1.80 30.27 10.69
CA THR A 110 -2.94 31.19 10.52
C THR A 110 -3.91 30.68 9.45
N ARG A 111 -3.41 30.14 8.33
CA ARG A 111 -4.28 29.56 7.29
C ARG A 111 -4.85 28.22 7.69
N VAL A 112 -4.09 27.41 8.43
CA VAL A 112 -4.58 26.15 8.99
C VAL A 112 -5.76 26.39 9.95
N GLU A 113 -5.64 27.33 10.88
CA GLU A 113 -6.76 27.73 11.76
C GLU A 113 -7.97 28.30 11.00
N GLN A 114 -7.76 28.81 9.78
CA GLN A 114 -8.82 29.30 8.90
C GLN A 114 -9.41 28.23 7.96
N GLY A 115 -9.01 26.96 8.10
CA GLY A 115 -9.60 25.85 7.36
C GLY A 115 -8.70 25.20 6.31
N ALA A 116 -7.47 25.68 6.12
CA ALA A 116 -6.52 25.05 5.20
C ALA A 116 -5.97 23.74 5.78
N SER A 117 -5.90 22.70 4.96
CA SER A 117 -5.24 21.44 5.31
C SER A 117 -3.75 21.51 5.01
N LEU A 118 -2.94 20.62 5.61
CA LEU A 118 -1.49 20.72 5.57
C LEU A 118 -0.84 19.34 5.27
N LEU A 119 0.05 19.31 4.29
CA LEU A 119 0.91 18.17 3.98
C LEU A 119 2.35 18.51 4.33
N LEU A 120 2.94 17.71 5.21
CA LEU A 120 4.34 17.82 5.62
C LEU A 120 5.04 16.48 5.40
N ALA A 121 6.16 16.50 4.69
CA ALA A 121 7.05 15.34 4.57
C ALA A 121 8.47 15.74 4.95
N PHE A 122 8.99 15.24 6.07
CA PHE A 122 10.28 15.64 6.65
C PHE A 122 11.35 14.58 6.45
N ASP A 123 12.56 15.01 6.14
CA ASP A 123 13.72 14.13 6.24
C ASP A 123 14.10 13.91 7.72
N PRO A 124 14.85 12.84 8.04
CA PRO A 124 15.49 12.69 9.35
C PRO A 124 16.59 13.74 9.56
N SER A 125 16.72 14.21 10.80
CA SER A 125 17.84 15.05 11.20
C SER A 125 19.17 14.31 11.04
N GLY A 126 20.20 14.99 10.55
CA GLY A 126 21.53 14.43 10.29
C GLY A 126 21.67 13.75 8.92
N HIS A 127 20.61 13.12 8.42
CA HIS A 127 20.64 12.38 7.16
C HIS A 127 20.89 13.30 5.95
N VAL A 128 21.91 12.98 5.15
CA VAL A 128 22.37 13.78 4.00
C VAL A 128 22.68 15.25 4.38
N ARG A 129 22.99 15.55 5.66
CA ARG A 129 23.16 16.91 6.22
C ARG A 129 21.87 17.72 6.41
N ALA A 130 20.71 17.08 6.48
CA ALA A 130 19.47 17.73 6.84
C ALA A 130 19.47 18.12 8.33
N SER A 131 18.84 19.22 8.69
CA SER A 131 18.55 19.62 10.08
C SER A 131 17.12 20.17 10.16
N PRO A 132 16.10 19.35 9.87
CA PRO A 132 14.72 19.76 9.79
C PRO A 132 14.09 19.96 11.18
N GLU A 133 12.77 20.12 11.22
CA GLU A 133 12.01 20.32 12.45
C GLU A 133 12.35 19.30 13.54
N THR A 134 12.52 19.79 14.78
CA THR A 134 12.84 18.94 15.94
C THR A 134 11.55 18.53 16.68
N PRO A 135 11.54 17.41 17.42
CA PRO A 135 10.39 17.00 18.22
C PRO A 135 9.93 18.04 19.25
N THR A 136 10.84 18.92 19.66
CA THR A 136 10.59 19.96 20.66
C THR A 136 10.19 21.30 20.06
N GLY A 137 10.25 21.43 18.73
CA GLY A 137 9.95 22.65 18.00
C GLY A 137 8.47 23.02 17.99
N GLY A 138 8.19 24.27 17.61
CA GLY A 138 6.83 24.84 17.68
C GLY A 138 5.84 24.08 16.80
N LEU A 139 6.24 23.75 15.57
CA LEU A 139 5.39 22.98 14.66
C LEU A 139 5.09 21.58 15.19
N ALA A 140 6.11 20.86 15.69
CA ALA A 140 5.94 19.52 16.25
C ALA A 140 4.95 19.50 17.42
N ARG A 141 5.01 20.52 18.29
CA ARG A 141 4.06 20.67 19.40
C ARG A 141 2.64 20.94 18.93
N LEU A 142 2.46 21.81 17.94
CA LEU A 142 1.14 22.11 17.38
C LEU A 142 0.51 20.89 16.71
N LEU A 143 1.30 20.12 15.94
CA LEU A 143 0.88 18.86 15.34
C LEU A 143 0.44 17.83 16.39
N ALA A 144 1.23 17.64 17.44
CA ALA A 144 0.91 16.73 18.52
C ALA A 144 -0.39 17.15 19.23
N LEU A 145 -0.50 18.42 19.64
CA LEU A 145 -1.60 18.92 20.45
C LEU A 145 -2.94 19.01 19.67
N GLU A 146 -2.89 19.47 18.42
CA GLU A 146 -4.12 19.78 17.66
C GLU A 146 -4.56 18.65 16.72
N TYR A 147 -3.65 17.75 16.35
CA TYR A 147 -3.92 16.68 15.39
C TYR A 147 -3.57 15.28 15.89
N GLY A 148 -2.94 15.15 17.07
CA GLY A 148 -2.50 13.84 17.58
C GLY A 148 -1.37 13.22 16.76
N THR A 149 -0.56 14.01 16.04
CA THR A 149 0.50 13.51 15.16
C THR A 149 1.90 13.94 15.64
N PRO A 150 2.41 13.37 16.75
CA PRO A 150 3.71 13.77 17.28
C PRO A 150 4.86 13.41 16.32
N LEU A 151 5.83 14.32 16.21
CA LEU A 151 7.06 14.13 15.45
C LEU A 151 8.16 13.63 16.40
N PHE A 152 8.86 12.55 16.05
CA PHE A 152 9.96 12.03 16.85
C PHE A 152 11.31 12.18 16.17
N ALA A 153 12.39 12.15 16.95
CA ALA A 153 13.75 12.26 16.43
C ALA A 153 14.24 10.92 15.86
N GLY A 154 15.30 11.03 15.05
CA GLY A 154 16.13 9.91 14.66
C GLY A 154 15.80 9.30 13.29
N MET A 155 16.86 8.86 12.61
CA MET A 155 16.77 8.16 11.34
C MET A 155 16.55 6.67 11.60
N LEU A 156 15.59 6.07 10.92
CA LEU A 156 15.37 4.63 10.97
C LEU A 156 16.60 3.91 10.43
N ILE A 157 17.19 3.02 11.23
CA ILE A 157 18.38 2.25 10.88
C ILE A 157 18.03 0.80 10.58
N GLN A 158 18.54 0.33 9.46
CA GLN A 158 18.51 -1.07 9.08
C GLN A 158 19.82 -1.78 9.47
N PRO A 159 19.79 -3.09 9.76
CA PRO A 159 20.98 -3.85 10.15
C PRO A 159 22.13 -3.80 9.15
N TRP A 160 21.82 -3.57 7.86
CA TRP A 160 22.82 -3.48 6.79
C TRP A 160 23.34 -2.05 6.54
N PHE A 161 22.74 -1.03 7.17
CA PHE A 161 23.17 0.34 6.97
C PHE A 161 24.61 0.52 7.47
N THR A 162 25.42 1.16 6.63
CA THR A 162 26.75 1.65 6.96
C THR A 162 26.77 3.15 6.79
N ARG A 163 27.80 3.83 7.33
CA ARG A 163 27.99 5.28 7.10
C ARG A 163 27.99 5.63 5.61
N ASP A 164 28.62 4.79 4.80
CA ASP A 164 28.66 4.98 3.36
C ASP A 164 27.28 4.86 2.73
N SER A 165 26.47 3.85 3.13
CA SER A 165 25.14 3.66 2.55
C SER A 165 24.17 4.78 2.93
N ILE A 166 24.23 5.29 4.16
CA ILE A 166 23.36 6.38 4.63
C ILE A 166 23.83 7.78 4.17
N SER A 167 24.99 7.87 3.51
CA SER A 167 25.51 9.14 3.02
C SER A 167 24.83 9.63 1.73
N ARG A 168 24.03 8.76 1.07
CA ARG A 168 23.36 9.03 -0.20
C ARG A 168 21.96 8.42 -0.20
N LEU A 169 20.99 9.17 -0.72
CA LEU A 169 19.60 8.74 -0.81
C LEU A 169 19.49 7.41 -1.56
N GLU A 170 20.16 7.30 -2.71
CA GLU A 170 20.08 6.16 -3.62
C GLU A 170 20.53 4.84 -2.97
N THR A 171 21.24 4.91 -1.84
CA THR A 171 21.76 3.74 -1.10
C THR A 171 21.17 3.60 0.31
N SER A 172 20.33 4.53 0.76
CA SER A 172 19.70 4.55 2.09
C SER A 172 18.21 4.22 2.06
N PHE A 173 17.79 3.41 1.09
CA PHE A 173 16.39 3.04 0.93
C PHE A 173 15.94 1.96 1.91
N LEU A 174 14.65 1.98 2.25
CA LEU A 174 14.02 1.08 3.20
C LEU A 174 12.58 0.80 2.71
N PRO A 175 12.18 -0.47 2.57
CA PRO A 175 10.78 -0.81 2.39
C PRO A 175 10.00 -0.67 3.70
N ALA A 176 8.80 -0.14 3.60
CA ALA A 176 7.79 -0.04 4.64
C ALA A 176 6.51 -0.74 4.20
N LEU A 177 5.69 -1.12 5.17
CA LEU A 177 4.41 -1.78 4.96
C LEU A 177 3.27 -0.84 5.39
N PRO A 178 2.09 -0.95 4.77
CA PRO A 178 0.92 -0.22 5.23
C PRO A 178 0.59 -0.66 6.64
N TYR A 179 0.12 0.28 7.47
CA TYR A 179 -0.35 -0.07 8.80
C TYR A 179 -1.59 -0.96 8.68
N PRO A 180 -1.69 -2.09 9.42
CA PRO A 180 -2.76 -3.08 9.21
C PRO A 180 -4.16 -2.54 9.55
N VAL A 181 -4.22 -1.49 10.38
CA VAL A 181 -5.48 -0.77 10.64
C VAL A 181 -5.79 0.12 9.45
N SER A 182 -6.77 -0.31 8.67
CA SER A 182 -7.28 0.42 7.51
C SER A 182 -7.94 1.75 7.93
N ASN A 183 -7.67 2.79 7.15
CA ASN A 183 -8.19 4.13 7.25
C ASN A 183 -8.36 4.71 5.83
N PRO A 184 -9.03 5.87 5.65
CA PRO A 184 -9.34 6.39 4.32
C PRO A 184 -8.14 6.59 3.38
N VAL A 185 -6.92 6.72 3.92
CA VAL A 185 -5.72 6.97 3.12
C VAL A 185 -4.95 5.67 2.82
N ASN A 186 -4.80 4.78 3.80
CA ASN A 186 -4.05 3.54 3.60
C ASN A 186 -4.93 2.34 3.15
N ALA A 187 -6.26 2.48 3.11
CA ALA A 187 -7.17 1.38 2.79
C ALA A 187 -6.80 0.63 1.50
N PRO A 188 -6.51 1.30 0.36
CA PRO A 188 -6.07 0.59 -0.84
C PRO A 188 -4.71 -0.10 -0.66
N LEU A 189 -3.79 0.48 0.12
CA LEU A 189 -2.51 -0.15 0.36
C LEU A 189 -2.66 -1.45 1.15
N VAL A 190 -3.56 -1.47 2.13
CA VAL A 190 -3.89 -2.66 2.93
C VAL A 190 -4.60 -3.71 2.06
N ALA A 191 -5.59 -3.30 1.25
CA ALA A 191 -6.35 -4.23 0.40
C ALA A 191 -5.49 -4.99 -0.62
N TYR A 192 -4.40 -4.37 -1.08
CA TYR A 192 -3.51 -4.94 -2.09
C TYR A 192 -2.10 -5.30 -1.55
N ASP A 193 -1.93 -5.38 -0.22
CA ASP A 193 -0.64 -5.64 0.46
C ASP A 193 0.55 -4.83 -0.10
N LEU A 194 0.35 -3.55 -0.43
CA LEU A 194 1.31 -2.76 -1.21
C LEU A 194 2.47 -2.24 -0.36
N PRO A 195 3.73 -2.64 -0.64
CA PRO A 195 4.87 -2.03 0.02
C PRO A 195 5.05 -0.58 -0.41
N ILE A 196 5.57 0.23 0.50
CA ILE A 196 5.94 1.63 0.29
C ILE A 196 7.46 1.73 0.40
N MET A 197 8.10 2.44 -0.54
CA MET A 197 9.52 2.70 -0.49
C MET A 197 9.82 4.04 0.19
N THR A 198 10.89 4.05 0.98
CA THR A 198 11.47 5.24 1.62
C THR A 198 12.96 5.33 1.35
N TRP A 199 13.59 6.50 1.51
CA TRP A 199 15.01 6.76 1.23
C TRP A 199 15.79 7.28 2.44
N GLY A 200 15.20 7.14 3.63
CA GLY A 200 15.75 7.61 4.88
C GLY A 200 14.61 8.24 5.66
N ALA A 201 13.87 7.42 6.39
CA ALA A 201 12.71 7.88 7.15
C ALA A 201 13.08 8.19 8.60
N ARG A 202 12.32 9.08 9.23
CA ARG A 202 12.19 9.20 10.69
C ARG A 202 10.84 8.67 11.13
N HIS A 203 10.71 8.37 12.42
CA HIS A 203 9.43 7.93 12.95
C HIS A 203 8.53 9.10 13.36
N VAL A 204 7.23 8.85 13.27
CA VAL A 204 6.13 9.75 13.65
C VAL A 204 5.12 8.97 14.47
N GLY A 205 4.20 9.66 15.15
CA GLY A 205 3.13 9.01 15.93
C GLY A 205 1.73 9.36 15.44
N ALA A 206 0.77 8.57 15.93
CA ALA A 206 -0.65 8.80 15.75
C ALA A 206 -1.38 8.48 17.07
N GLU A 207 -1.93 9.51 17.71
CA GLU A 207 -2.80 9.40 18.88
C GLU A 207 -4.26 9.28 18.41
N LEU A 208 -4.82 8.08 18.51
CA LEU A 208 -6.12 7.75 17.93
C LEU A 208 -7.28 8.63 18.45
N PHE A 209 -7.18 9.12 19.70
CA PHE A 209 -8.25 9.86 20.36
C PHE A 209 -7.69 11.09 21.08
N GLY A 210 -8.08 12.28 20.61
CA GLY A 210 -7.91 13.54 21.31
C GLY A 210 -9.26 14.23 21.55
N VAL A 211 -9.26 15.31 22.35
CA VAL A 211 -10.48 16.03 22.74
C VAL A 211 -11.24 16.58 21.52
N ASP A 212 -10.51 17.04 20.49
CA ASP A 212 -11.05 17.51 19.22
C ASP A 212 -10.27 16.96 18.02
N SER A 213 -9.49 15.91 18.22
CA SER A 213 -8.60 15.34 17.21
C SER A 213 -8.71 13.83 17.10
N ALA A 214 -8.40 13.33 15.91
CA ALA A 214 -8.24 11.91 15.65
C ALA A 214 -7.08 11.71 14.68
N ALA A 215 -6.13 10.85 15.03
CA ALA A 215 -5.02 10.49 14.17
C ALA A 215 -5.04 9.01 13.80
N PHE A 216 -4.46 8.67 12.65
CA PHE A 216 -4.29 7.28 12.21
C PHE A 216 -2.89 7.08 11.62
N PRO A 217 -2.22 5.97 11.94
CA PRO A 217 -0.96 5.61 11.30
C PRO A 217 -1.21 5.19 9.84
N LEU A 218 -0.29 5.53 8.95
CA LEU A 218 -0.36 5.18 7.52
C LEU A 218 0.46 3.94 7.18
N ALA A 219 1.71 3.93 7.63
CA ALA A 219 2.70 2.92 7.29
C ALA A 219 3.72 2.78 8.42
N TYR A 220 4.35 1.61 8.48
CA TYR A 220 5.38 1.31 9.45
C TYR A 220 6.57 0.60 8.80
N ALA A 221 7.71 0.64 9.50
CA ALA A 221 8.86 -0.17 9.19
C ALA A 221 9.24 -1.03 10.40
N ASN A 222 9.63 -2.27 10.14
CA ASN A 222 10.31 -3.11 11.13
C ASN A 222 11.80 -2.81 11.02
N VAL A 223 12.32 -2.08 12.00
CA VAL A 223 13.71 -1.62 12.04
C VAL A 223 14.36 -2.04 13.35
N ALA A 224 15.69 -2.05 13.37
CA ALA A 224 16.41 -2.33 14.60
C ALA A 224 16.22 -1.18 15.60
N PHE A 225 16.48 0.06 15.16
CA PHE A 225 16.31 1.26 15.97
C PHE A 225 16.22 2.54 15.12
N ALA A 226 15.85 3.66 15.74
CA ALA A 226 15.91 4.99 15.14
C ALA A 226 17.05 5.79 15.79
N GLU A 227 18.14 5.98 15.05
CA GLU A 227 19.37 6.66 15.50
C GLU A 227 19.14 8.15 15.70
N THR A 228 19.17 8.59 16.96
CA THR A 228 18.96 9.98 17.35
C THR A 228 20.24 10.82 17.37
N ASN A 229 21.42 10.19 17.42
CA ASN A 229 22.70 10.86 17.36
C ASN A 229 23.01 11.32 15.93
N ALA A 230 22.65 12.57 15.62
CA ALA A 230 22.91 13.18 14.32
C ALA A 230 24.41 13.19 13.92
N ARG A 231 25.34 13.05 14.89
CA ARG A 231 26.77 12.92 14.60
C ARG A 231 27.11 11.58 13.96
N ALA A 232 26.47 10.48 14.38
CA ALA A 232 26.65 9.15 13.80
C ALA A 232 26.17 9.09 12.34
N LEU A 233 25.20 9.95 11.98
CA LEU A 233 24.67 10.10 10.61
C LEU A 233 25.55 10.98 9.71
N ASN A 234 26.53 11.69 10.27
CA ASN A 234 27.43 12.54 9.50
C ASN A 234 28.60 11.70 8.96
N PRO A 235 28.79 11.59 7.63
CA PRO A 235 29.88 10.80 7.06
C PRO A 235 31.28 11.33 7.42
N ALA A 236 31.40 12.58 7.88
CA ALA A 236 32.67 13.15 8.36
C ALA A 236 33.01 12.76 9.82
N ASN A 237 32.10 12.09 10.55
CA ASN A 237 32.31 11.71 11.94
C ASN A 237 32.63 10.20 12.07
N THR A 238 33.32 9.85 13.15
CA THR A 238 33.69 8.49 13.55
C THR A 238 32.74 7.85 14.56
N ASP A 239 31.68 8.54 14.99
CA ASP A 239 30.64 7.97 15.87
C ASP A 239 30.01 6.71 15.23
N PRO A 240 29.86 5.60 15.97
CA PRO A 240 29.25 4.37 15.45
C PRO A 240 27.74 4.54 15.21
N LEU A 241 27.19 3.77 14.26
CA LEU A 241 25.74 3.57 14.14
C LEU A 241 25.37 2.42 15.09
N GLU A 242 24.97 2.75 16.30
CA GLU A 242 24.69 1.78 17.35
C GLU A 242 23.44 2.14 18.15
N LEU A 243 22.80 1.13 18.74
CA LEU A 243 21.62 1.35 19.57
C LEU A 243 22.00 2.11 20.85
N ASN A 244 21.46 3.32 21.00
CA ASN A 244 21.61 4.12 22.20
C ASN A 244 20.44 3.88 23.16
N TYR A 245 20.65 3.03 24.17
CA TYR A 245 19.63 2.67 25.15
C TYR A 245 18.98 3.89 25.82
N GLY A 246 17.65 3.95 25.79
CA GLY A 246 16.86 5.03 26.38
C GLY A 246 16.77 6.31 25.53
N ALA A 247 17.53 6.42 24.45
CA ALA A 247 17.43 7.52 23.49
C ALA A 247 16.75 7.09 22.18
N ASP A 248 17.14 5.93 21.66
CA ASP A 248 16.64 5.44 20.37
C ASP A 248 15.37 4.61 20.52
N ALA A 249 14.40 4.85 19.64
CA ALA A 249 13.21 4.02 19.53
C ALA A 249 13.55 2.71 18.81
N VAL A 250 12.88 1.61 19.15
CA VAL A 250 13.16 0.26 18.62
C VAL A 250 11.90 -0.45 18.12
N GLY A 251 12.07 -1.40 17.19
CA GLY A 251 11.02 -2.30 16.75
C GLY A 251 10.15 -1.75 15.60
N ARG A 252 8.82 -1.92 15.73
CA ARG A 252 7.84 -1.47 14.74
C ARG A 252 7.63 0.05 14.90
N LEU A 253 8.19 0.83 13.98
CA LEU A 253 8.09 2.29 14.01
C LEU A 253 7.21 2.82 12.89
N THR A 254 6.28 3.71 13.22
CA THR A 254 5.39 4.37 12.27
C THR A 254 6.14 5.45 11.51
N ILE A 255 6.00 5.50 10.19
CA ILE A 255 6.72 6.44 9.31
C ILE A 255 5.81 7.46 8.62
N GLY A 256 4.49 7.34 8.81
CA GLY A 256 3.52 8.30 8.32
C GLY A 256 2.25 8.27 9.18
N ALA A 257 1.62 9.43 9.34
CA ALA A 257 0.38 9.58 10.08
C ALA A 257 -0.52 10.63 9.42
N ILE A 258 -1.82 10.46 9.59
CA ILE A 258 -2.83 11.47 9.27
C ILE A 258 -3.51 11.92 10.56
N GLY A 259 -3.90 13.18 10.63
CA GLY A 259 -4.62 13.75 11.76
C GLY A 259 -5.72 14.68 11.31
N GLU A 260 -6.88 14.62 11.94
CA GLU A 260 -7.99 15.54 11.73
C GLU A 260 -8.20 16.39 12.98
N ASN A 261 -8.43 17.68 12.78
CA ASN A 261 -8.95 18.56 13.81
C ASN A 261 -10.43 18.82 13.52
N ARG A 262 -11.29 18.31 14.41
CA ARG A 262 -12.75 18.32 14.26
C ARG A 262 -13.35 19.70 14.54
N ARG A 263 -12.67 20.55 15.32
CA ARG A 263 -13.09 21.93 15.60
C ARG A 263 -12.96 22.81 14.35
N THR A 264 -11.81 22.74 13.66
CA THR A 264 -11.55 23.56 12.46
C THR A 264 -11.91 22.84 11.16
N ASN A 265 -12.31 21.56 11.24
CA ASN A 265 -12.51 20.68 10.09
C ASN A 265 -11.29 20.72 9.15
N THR A 266 -10.09 20.57 9.71
CA THR A 266 -8.85 20.57 8.93
C THR A 266 -8.13 19.24 9.05
N ARG A 267 -7.26 18.99 8.08
CA ARG A 267 -6.55 17.73 7.92
C ARG A 267 -5.06 17.98 7.85
N VAL A 268 -4.28 17.13 8.50
CA VAL A 268 -2.83 17.11 8.41
C VAL A 268 -2.37 15.73 7.98
N VAL A 269 -1.43 15.70 7.04
CA VAL A 269 -0.62 14.51 6.76
C VAL A 269 0.82 14.80 7.15
N LEU A 270 1.41 13.90 7.94
CA LEU A 270 2.79 13.95 8.38
C LEU A 270 3.51 12.69 7.89
N LEU A 271 4.50 12.84 7.02
CA LEU A 271 5.38 11.77 6.56
C LEU A 271 6.79 11.98 7.10
N GLY A 272 7.43 10.89 7.52
CA GLY A 272 8.79 10.86 8.01
C GLY A 272 9.86 10.79 6.93
N ASP A 273 9.49 10.88 5.66
CA ASP A 273 10.41 10.88 4.51
C ASP A 273 9.85 11.75 3.37
N GLY A 274 10.63 12.76 2.94
CA GLY A 274 10.29 13.64 1.83
C GLY A 274 10.35 12.95 0.46
N GLU A 275 11.26 11.98 0.29
CA GLU A 275 11.48 11.28 -0.98
C GLU A 275 10.28 10.44 -1.41
N MET A 276 9.41 10.05 -0.48
CA MET A 276 8.15 9.35 -0.78
C MET A 276 7.26 10.10 -1.79
N LEU A 277 7.40 11.42 -1.89
CA LEU A 277 6.58 12.30 -2.72
C LEU A 277 7.35 12.98 -3.87
N MET A 278 8.61 12.63 -4.09
CA MET A 278 9.46 13.26 -5.10
C MET A 278 9.44 12.50 -6.44
N ASN A 279 9.58 13.24 -7.54
CA ASN A 279 9.48 12.75 -8.93
C ASN A 279 10.46 11.62 -9.25
N GLY A 280 11.69 11.67 -8.73
CA GLY A 280 12.75 10.68 -8.99
C GLY A 280 12.78 9.52 -8.01
N PHE A 281 11.91 9.56 -7.00
CA PHE A 281 11.89 8.63 -5.88
C PHE A 281 10.52 7.98 -5.80
N GLY A 282 9.72 8.23 -4.77
CA GLY A 282 8.42 7.59 -4.59
C GLY A 282 7.43 7.81 -5.74
N LEU A 283 7.53 8.93 -6.48
CA LEU A 283 6.67 9.21 -7.64
C LEU A 283 7.36 8.93 -9.00
N ALA A 284 8.45 8.17 -9.00
CA ALA A 284 9.14 7.79 -10.23
C ALA A 284 8.28 6.92 -11.14
N PHE A 285 8.55 7.03 -12.45
CA PHE A 285 7.95 6.20 -13.49
C PHE A 285 9.00 5.32 -14.16
N THR A 286 8.54 4.19 -14.68
CA THR A 286 9.30 3.33 -15.59
C THR A 286 8.53 3.13 -16.88
N SER A 287 9.26 2.98 -17.99
CA SER A 287 8.66 2.67 -19.29
C SER A 287 8.39 1.17 -19.41
N THR A 288 7.24 0.83 -19.97
CA THR A 288 6.81 -0.52 -20.34
C THR A 288 6.34 -0.54 -21.78
N ALA A 289 6.06 -1.73 -22.34
CA ALA A 289 5.50 -1.85 -23.68
C ALA A 289 4.12 -1.14 -23.82
N GLN A 290 3.40 -0.99 -22.71
CA GLN A 290 2.07 -0.41 -22.61
C GLN A 290 2.11 1.09 -22.27
N GLY A 291 3.29 1.68 -22.07
CA GLY A 291 3.47 3.09 -21.70
C GLY A 291 4.23 3.28 -20.38
N GLN A 292 4.15 4.49 -19.83
CA GLN A 292 4.76 4.79 -18.53
C GLN A 292 3.86 4.33 -17.40
N VAL A 293 4.43 3.59 -16.45
CA VAL A 293 3.75 3.17 -15.22
C VAL A 293 4.59 3.59 -14.01
N PRO A 294 3.96 3.85 -12.85
CA PRO A 294 4.69 4.05 -11.60
C PRO A 294 5.74 2.96 -11.35
N LEU A 295 6.96 3.37 -10.99
CA LEU A 295 8.00 2.45 -10.55
C LEU A 295 7.67 1.86 -9.17
N TYR A 296 7.06 2.67 -8.29
CA TYR A 296 6.61 2.29 -6.96
C TYR A 296 5.10 2.50 -6.83
N PRO A 297 4.28 1.48 -7.18
CA PRO A 297 2.82 1.60 -7.16
C PRO A 297 2.26 2.00 -5.80
N GLY A 298 2.79 1.44 -4.71
CA GLY A 298 2.39 1.78 -3.34
C GLY A 298 2.58 3.26 -3.01
N ASN A 299 3.73 3.86 -3.32
CA ASN A 299 3.97 5.29 -3.13
C ASN A 299 3.02 6.15 -3.98
N ARG A 300 2.74 5.75 -5.23
CA ARG A 300 1.80 6.49 -6.09
C ARG A 300 0.38 6.45 -5.55
N VAL A 301 -0.10 5.27 -5.15
CA VAL A 301 -1.43 5.09 -4.55
C VAL A 301 -1.53 5.90 -3.26
N LEU A 302 -0.52 5.83 -2.38
CA LEU A 302 -0.46 6.63 -1.16
C LEU A 302 -0.59 8.13 -1.45
N ALA A 303 0.16 8.66 -2.42
CA ALA A 303 0.10 10.07 -2.79
C ALA A 303 -1.27 10.48 -3.36
N GLN A 304 -1.91 9.61 -4.15
CA GLN A 304 -3.28 9.85 -4.65
C GLN A 304 -4.29 9.92 -3.50
N GLN A 305 -4.21 8.99 -2.55
CA GLN A 305 -5.11 8.94 -1.40
C GLN A 305 -4.89 10.11 -0.43
N ILE A 306 -3.63 10.49 -0.17
CA ILE A 306 -3.28 11.70 0.60
C ILE A 306 -3.89 12.94 -0.04
N ALA A 307 -3.72 13.12 -1.35
CA ALA A 307 -4.23 14.29 -2.05
C ALA A 307 -5.76 14.37 -2.02
N ALA A 308 -6.44 13.24 -2.28
CA ALA A 308 -7.90 13.16 -2.21
C ALA A 308 -8.41 13.45 -0.80
N TRP A 309 -7.76 12.88 0.22
CA TRP A 309 -8.14 13.08 1.61
C TRP A 309 -7.93 14.52 2.08
N LEU A 310 -6.80 15.15 1.75
CA LEU A 310 -6.57 16.58 2.08
C LEU A 310 -7.58 17.52 1.39
N LEU A 311 -7.98 17.19 0.17
CA LEU A 311 -9.02 17.92 -0.58
C LEU A 311 -10.45 17.58 -0.14
N LYS A 312 -10.62 16.63 0.80
CA LYS A 312 -11.93 16.13 1.24
C LYS A 312 -12.80 15.59 0.11
N ILE A 313 -12.15 14.99 -0.89
CA ILE A 313 -12.81 14.31 -2.00
C ILE A 313 -13.41 13.00 -1.46
N PRO A 314 -14.71 12.74 -1.70
CA PRO A 314 -15.33 11.51 -1.25
C PRO A 314 -14.86 10.32 -2.13
N PRO A 315 -14.87 9.07 -1.62
CA PRO A 315 -14.28 7.92 -2.31
C PRO A 315 -14.80 7.69 -3.74
N GLU A 316 -16.07 7.97 -4.01
CA GLU A 316 -16.69 7.85 -5.34
C GLU A 316 -16.09 8.80 -6.39
N ASN A 317 -15.43 9.87 -5.96
CA ASN A 317 -14.78 10.86 -6.81
C ASN A 317 -13.25 10.78 -6.74
N ALA A 318 -12.71 9.74 -6.08
CA ALA A 318 -11.27 9.52 -6.00
C ALA A 318 -10.69 9.21 -7.39
N LEU A 319 -9.37 9.43 -7.55
CA LEU A 319 -8.69 8.97 -8.76
C LEU A 319 -8.72 7.44 -8.82
N PRO A 320 -8.88 6.86 -10.03
CA PRO A 320 -8.71 5.44 -10.19
C PRO A 320 -7.27 5.03 -9.83
N LEU A 321 -7.12 3.77 -9.42
CA LEU A 321 -5.81 3.18 -9.21
C LEU A 321 -4.97 3.24 -10.50
N PRO A 322 -3.63 3.34 -10.39
CA PRO A 322 -2.77 3.48 -11.56
C PRO A 322 -2.98 2.35 -12.58
N ALA A 323 -3.18 2.72 -13.85
CA ALA A 323 -3.30 1.75 -14.92
C ALA A 323 -2.00 0.96 -15.15
N GLY A 324 -2.12 -0.20 -15.82
CA GLY A 324 -0.99 -1.10 -16.11
C GLY A 324 -0.69 -2.11 -15.01
N PHE A 325 -1.50 -2.13 -13.95
CA PHE A 325 -1.43 -3.10 -12.86
C PHE A 325 -2.73 -3.89 -12.72
N THR A 326 -2.61 -5.12 -12.23
CA THR A 326 -3.75 -5.95 -11.85
C THR A 326 -4.24 -5.52 -10.48
N TRP A 327 -5.47 -5.01 -10.43
CA TRP A 327 -6.14 -4.60 -9.21
C TRP A 327 -7.30 -5.56 -8.91
N VAL A 328 -6.97 -6.67 -8.26
CA VAL A 328 -7.94 -7.62 -7.69
C VAL A 328 -7.58 -7.78 -6.21
N ALA A 329 -8.42 -7.23 -5.33
CA ALA A 329 -8.31 -7.49 -3.90
C ALA A 329 -8.76 -8.94 -3.66
N VAL A 330 -8.13 -9.63 -2.72
CA VAL A 330 -8.57 -10.98 -2.31
C VAL A 330 -9.37 -10.81 -1.04
N ASP A 331 -10.62 -10.36 -1.20
CA ASP A 331 -11.53 -9.98 -0.11
C ASP A 331 -12.85 -10.77 -0.11
N GLY A 332 -13.05 -11.62 -1.13
CA GLY A 332 -14.23 -12.47 -1.28
C GLY A 332 -15.39 -11.77 -2.00
N GLU A 333 -15.15 -10.63 -2.65
CA GLU A 333 -16.17 -9.87 -3.38
C GLU A 333 -16.01 -9.93 -4.90
N ARG A 334 -17.14 -9.93 -5.61
CA ARG A 334 -17.17 -10.13 -7.08
C ARG A 334 -16.79 -8.88 -7.89
N ASN A 335 -16.86 -7.70 -7.28
CA ASN A 335 -16.81 -6.39 -7.94
C ASN A 335 -15.50 -6.11 -8.70
N ASP A 336 -14.40 -6.77 -8.32
CA ASP A 336 -13.09 -6.55 -8.93
C ASP A 336 -12.88 -7.36 -10.24
N TRP A 337 -13.83 -8.23 -10.58
CA TRP A 337 -13.72 -9.15 -11.73
C TRP A 337 -14.49 -8.66 -12.96
N ASP A 338 -13.77 -8.55 -14.08
CA ASP A 338 -14.34 -8.14 -15.38
C ASP A 338 -14.75 -9.35 -16.25
N ASP A 339 -16.06 -9.61 -16.32
CA ASP A 339 -16.68 -10.65 -17.14
C ASP A 339 -16.34 -10.54 -18.64
N SER A 340 -16.08 -9.33 -19.13
CA SER A 340 -15.80 -9.10 -20.56
C SER A 340 -14.39 -9.54 -20.96
N ARG A 341 -13.44 -9.50 -20.02
CA ARG A 341 -12.04 -9.89 -20.25
C ARG A 341 -11.78 -11.35 -19.93
N ASN A 342 -12.51 -11.91 -18.98
CA ASN A 342 -12.29 -13.27 -18.50
C ASN A 342 -13.63 -13.98 -18.21
N PRO A 343 -14.30 -14.55 -19.23
CA PRO A 343 -15.59 -15.20 -19.05
C PRO A 343 -15.46 -16.44 -18.17
N PRO A 344 -16.46 -16.71 -17.30
CA PRO A 344 -16.41 -17.87 -16.42
C PRO A 344 -16.64 -19.18 -17.15
N THR A 345 -16.04 -20.25 -16.64
CA THR A 345 -16.37 -21.63 -17.01
C THR A 345 -17.49 -22.11 -16.11
N ALA A 346 -18.66 -22.39 -16.70
CA ALA A 346 -19.80 -22.96 -15.98
C ALA A 346 -19.52 -24.39 -15.50
N GLN A 347 -20.03 -24.73 -14.33
CA GLN A 347 -20.00 -26.08 -13.79
C GLN A 347 -20.93 -27.00 -14.60
N GLY A 348 -20.54 -28.27 -14.73
CA GLY A 348 -21.40 -29.33 -15.26
C GLY A 348 -22.44 -29.80 -14.24
N GLU A 349 -22.98 -31.01 -14.44
CA GLU A 349 -23.85 -31.62 -13.43
C GLU A 349 -23.06 -31.96 -12.16
N SER A 350 -23.54 -31.48 -11.00
CA SER A 350 -22.98 -31.79 -9.69
C SER A 350 -23.99 -32.55 -8.83
N THR A 351 -23.51 -33.58 -8.12
CA THR A 351 -24.29 -34.40 -7.19
C THR A 351 -24.23 -33.91 -5.74
N VAL A 352 -23.47 -32.84 -5.48
CA VAL A 352 -23.30 -32.28 -4.13
C VAL A 352 -24.57 -31.54 -3.70
N ASN A 353 -25.14 -31.96 -2.57
CA ASN A 353 -26.39 -31.40 -2.05
C ASN A 353 -26.21 -30.17 -1.15
N VAL A 354 -24.97 -29.81 -0.81
CA VAL A 354 -24.66 -28.64 0.01
C VAL A 354 -24.44 -27.44 -0.92
N MET A 355 -25.43 -26.56 -1.04
CA MET A 355 -25.43 -25.46 -2.01
C MET A 355 -24.24 -24.50 -1.86
N ALA A 356 -23.77 -24.28 -0.63
CA ALA A 356 -22.60 -23.43 -0.34
C ALA A 356 -21.25 -24.07 -0.71
N LEU A 357 -21.24 -25.38 -1.02
CA LEU A 357 -20.06 -26.11 -1.53
C LEU A 357 -20.22 -26.50 -3.00
N ARG A 358 -21.42 -26.30 -3.58
CA ARG A 358 -21.71 -26.64 -4.96
C ARG A 358 -21.26 -25.50 -5.86
N ILE A 359 -20.21 -25.73 -6.64
CA ILE A 359 -19.67 -24.80 -7.61
C ILE A 359 -20.74 -24.54 -8.67
N GLN A 360 -20.94 -23.27 -9.00
CA GLN A 360 -21.77 -22.84 -10.11
C GLN A 360 -20.89 -22.52 -11.32
N GLN A 361 -19.79 -21.82 -11.10
CA GLN A 361 -18.82 -21.49 -12.14
C GLN A 361 -17.49 -21.06 -11.51
N ALA A 362 -16.43 -21.12 -12.29
CA ALA A 362 -15.10 -20.66 -11.88
C ALA A 362 -14.40 -19.94 -13.03
N ARG A 363 -13.49 -19.03 -12.68
CA ARG A 363 -12.60 -18.37 -13.63
C ARG A 363 -11.24 -18.17 -13.03
N ALA A 364 -10.24 -18.03 -13.90
CA ALA A 364 -8.90 -17.71 -13.48
C ALA A 364 -8.19 -16.88 -14.55
N PHE A 365 -7.18 -16.11 -14.15
CA PHE A 365 -6.23 -15.49 -15.07
C PHE A 365 -4.88 -15.38 -14.35
N ARG A 366 -3.84 -14.96 -15.05
CA ARG A 366 -2.56 -14.64 -14.41
C ARG A 366 -2.01 -13.31 -14.89
N ASN A 367 -1.23 -12.65 -14.05
CA ASN A 367 -0.38 -11.54 -14.45
C ASN A 367 1.09 -12.02 -14.51
N ASP A 368 2.04 -11.09 -14.41
CA ASP A 368 3.47 -11.42 -14.45
C ASP A 368 3.99 -12.14 -13.19
N SER A 369 3.21 -12.22 -12.11
CA SER A 369 3.67 -12.69 -10.79
C SER A 369 2.75 -13.73 -10.12
N TYR A 370 1.42 -13.62 -10.27
CA TYR A 370 0.44 -14.47 -9.63
C TYR A 370 -0.65 -14.98 -10.59
N LEU A 371 -1.20 -16.14 -10.25
CA LEU A 371 -2.47 -16.65 -10.75
C LEU A 371 -3.58 -16.22 -9.79
N TYR A 372 -4.67 -15.71 -10.33
CA TYR A 372 -5.89 -15.35 -9.60
C TYR A 372 -7.01 -16.30 -10.03
N ALA A 373 -7.80 -16.77 -9.08
CA ALA A 373 -8.99 -17.56 -9.34
C ALA A 373 -10.17 -17.06 -8.49
N MET A 374 -11.36 -17.04 -9.11
CA MET A 374 -12.64 -16.78 -8.44
C MET A 374 -13.58 -17.95 -8.69
N ILE A 375 -14.24 -18.40 -7.63
CA ILE A 375 -15.20 -19.50 -7.66
C ILE A 375 -16.53 -19.00 -7.09
N GLU A 376 -17.58 -19.14 -7.89
CA GLU A 376 -18.95 -18.82 -7.50
C GLU A 376 -19.68 -20.12 -7.17
N THR A 377 -20.39 -20.16 -6.05
CA THR A 377 -21.19 -21.30 -5.59
C THR A 377 -22.69 -21.00 -5.70
N VAL A 378 -23.52 -22.04 -5.69
CA VAL A 378 -24.98 -21.88 -5.84
C VAL A 378 -25.63 -21.09 -4.70
N ALA A 379 -25.06 -21.16 -3.50
CA ALA A 379 -25.39 -20.28 -2.38
C ALA A 379 -24.10 -19.67 -1.83
N THR A 380 -24.20 -18.57 -1.08
CA THR A 380 -23.04 -17.91 -0.45
C THR A 380 -22.16 -18.94 0.26
N PRO A 381 -20.85 -18.99 -0.07
CA PRO A 381 -19.93 -19.97 0.50
C PRO A 381 -19.77 -19.75 2.01
N ASN A 382 -19.53 -20.84 2.74
CA ASN A 382 -19.22 -20.77 4.17
C ASN A 382 -17.72 -20.48 4.36
N ALA A 383 -17.35 -19.68 5.36
CA ALA A 383 -15.97 -19.40 5.76
C ALA A 383 -15.11 -20.66 6.01
N ASP A 384 -15.72 -21.80 6.35
CA ASP A 384 -15.03 -23.07 6.54
C ASP A 384 -14.82 -23.88 5.25
N VAL A 385 -15.08 -23.29 4.07
CA VAL A 385 -14.78 -23.91 2.78
C VAL A 385 -13.28 -24.13 2.61
N GLN A 386 -12.94 -25.23 1.95
CA GLN A 386 -11.60 -25.54 1.51
C GLN A 386 -11.62 -25.75 0.00
N VAL A 387 -10.71 -25.08 -0.69
CA VAL A 387 -10.46 -25.24 -2.11
C VAL A 387 -9.21 -26.07 -2.32
N GLU A 388 -9.28 -27.03 -3.24
CA GLU A 388 -8.12 -27.77 -3.71
C GLU A 388 -7.93 -27.54 -5.21
N PHE A 389 -6.74 -27.06 -5.58
CA PHE A 389 -6.32 -26.87 -6.96
C PHE A 389 -5.35 -27.98 -7.34
N GLY A 390 -5.63 -28.69 -8.44
CA GLY A 390 -4.65 -29.47 -9.17
C GLY A 390 -4.11 -28.62 -10.31
N LEU A 391 -2.88 -28.13 -10.17
CA LEU A 391 -2.20 -27.22 -11.09
C LEU A 391 -1.20 -27.98 -11.96
N ASP A 392 -1.07 -27.56 -13.22
CA ASP A 392 -0.10 -28.11 -14.19
C ASP A 392 1.11 -27.17 -14.27
N SER A 393 2.00 -27.28 -13.29
CA SER A 393 3.13 -26.35 -13.16
C SER A 393 4.13 -26.47 -14.33
N ARG A 394 4.23 -27.66 -14.94
CA ARG A 394 5.18 -27.97 -16.04
C ARG A 394 4.57 -27.89 -17.44
N GLY A 395 3.28 -27.58 -17.58
CA GLY A 395 2.62 -27.48 -18.90
C GLY A 395 2.44 -28.83 -19.61
N SER A 396 2.39 -29.92 -18.84
CA SER A 396 2.20 -31.29 -19.31
C SER A 396 0.76 -31.62 -19.70
N GLY A 397 -0.19 -30.75 -19.33
CA GLY A 397 -1.61 -30.99 -19.45
C GLY A 397 -2.19 -31.86 -18.33
N SER A 398 -1.43 -32.24 -17.31
CA SER A 398 -1.91 -32.98 -16.13
C SER A 398 -1.50 -32.25 -14.85
N ALA A 399 -2.32 -32.36 -13.80
CA ALA A 399 -1.98 -31.78 -12.50
C ALA A 399 -0.73 -32.47 -11.91
N ASP A 400 0.23 -31.67 -11.46
CA ASP A 400 1.46 -32.13 -10.81
C ASP A 400 1.82 -31.35 -9.54
N VAL A 401 1.14 -30.23 -9.29
CA VAL A 401 1.22 -29.47 -8.05
C VAL A 401 -0.19 -29.34 -7.47
N PHE A 402 -0.33 -29.60 -6.17
CA PHE A 402 -1.60 -29.45 -5.46
C PHE A 402 -1.52 -28.30 -4.48
N VAL A 403 -2.47 -27.37 -4.56
CA VAL A 403 -2.59 -26.22 -3.65
C VAL A 403 -3.90 -26.33 -2.88
N VAL A 404 -3.81 -26.19 -1.56
CA VAL A 404 -4.96 -26.19 -0.65
C VAL A 404 -5.13 -24.79 -0.08
N ALA A 405 -6.33 -24.22 -0.21
CA ALA A 405 -6.67 -22.91 0.33
C ALA A 405 -7.88 -23.04 1.26
N ASN A 406 -7.77 -22.50 2.48
CA ASN A 406 -8.85 -22.42 3.44
C ASN A 406 -8.62 -21.22 4.39
N ARG A 407 -9.50 -21.02 5.37
CA ARG A 407 -9.41 -19.90 6.34
C ARG A 407 -8.08 -19.80 7.11
N SER A 408 -7.28 -20.87 7.15
CA SER A 408 -5.98 -20.90 7.85
C SER A 408 -4.84 -20.37 6.96
N GLY A 409 -5.05 -20.33 5.64
CA GLY A 409 -4.07 -19.88 4.66
C GLY A 409 -4.08 -20.72 3.39
N VAL A 410 -3.03 -20.54 2.58
CA VAL A 410 -2.82 -21.27 1.33
C VAL A 410 -1.53 -22.09 1.45
N TYR A 411 -1.60 -23.35 1.04
CA TYR A 411 -0.55 -24.33 1.25
C TYR A 411 -0.27 -25.13 -0.01
N LEU A 412 1.00 -25.42 -0.28
CA LEU A 412 1.42 -26.50 -1.18
C LEU A 412 1.25 -27.84 -0.46
N ARG A 413 0.64 -28.81 -1.13
CA ARG A 413 0.53 -30.19 -0.64
C ARG A 413 1.64 -31.05 -1.25
N GLY A 414 2.48 -31.62 -0.39
CA GLY A 414 3.51 -32.60 -0.75
C GLY A 414 2.89 -33.96 -1.08
N GLY A 415 3.68 -34.85 -1.70
CA GLY A 415 3.22 -36.21 -2.04
C GLY A 415 2.96 -37.11 -0.82
N ASP A 416 3.41 -36.69 0.36
CA ASP A 416 3.16 -37.29 1.67
C ASP A 416 2.02 -36.59 2.44
N ASP A 417 1.21 -35.78 1.75
CA ASP A 417 0.17 -34.91 2.31
C ASP A 417 0.67 -33.81 3.27
N SER A 418 1.98 -33.58 3.35
CA SER A 418 2.53 -32.45 4.11
C SER A 418 2.07 -31.11 3.52
N LEU A 419 1.75 -30.15 4.37
CA LEU A 419 1.30 -28.82 3.96
C LEU A 419 2.41 -27.78 4.21
N THR A 420 2.91 -27.17 3.13
CA THR A 420 3.92 -26.11 3.19
C THR A 420 3.26 -24.76 2.89
N PRO A 421 3.32 -23.76 3.78
CA PRO A 421 2.62 -22.49 3.59
C PRO A 421 3.20 -21.66 2.43
N LEU A 422 2.31 -21.13 1.60
CA LEU A 422 2.60 -20.11 0.58
C LEU A 422 2.27 -18.72 1.16
N ARG A 423 3.23 -18.05 1.80
CA ARG A 423 2.94 -16.84 2.60
C ARG A 423 2.60 -15.57 1.80
N ASP A 424 2.84 -15.57 0.49
CA ASP A 424 2.47 -14.49 -0.44
C ASP A 424 1.25 -14.85 -1.29
N ALA A 425 0.66 -16.02 -1.07
CA ALA A 425 -0.67 -16.37 -1.56
C ALA A 425 -1.75 -15.79 -0.62
N ALA A 426 -2.96 -15.62 -1.14
CA ALA A 426 -4.09 -15.12 -0.36
C ALA A 426 -5.36 -15.92 -0.67
N PHE A 427 -6.27 -15.96 0.30
CA PHE A 427 -7.55 -16.64 0.22
C PHE A 427 -8.60 -15.85 0.98
N ALA A 428 -9.75 -15.63 0.34
CA ALA A 428 -10.88 -14.96 0.98
C ALA A 428 -12.21 -15.59 0.55
N VAL A 429 -13.19 -15.46 1.43
CA VAL A 429 -14.54 -16.00 1.27
C VAL A 429 -15.53 -14.92 1.67
N GLY A 430 -16.38 -14.52 0.73
CA GLY A 430 -17.44 -13.53 0.91
C GLY A 430 -18.66 -13.91 0.10
N SER A 431 -19.08 -13.03 -0.83
CA SER A 431 -20.08 -13.38 -1.84
C SER A 431 -19.57 -14.43 -2.84
N VAL A 432 -18.25 -14.50 -3.01
CA VAL A 432 -17.52 -15.49 -3.83
C VAL A 432 -16.31 -16.03 -3.05
N ILE A 433 -15.62 -17.02 -3.61
CA ILE A 433 -14.32 -17.49 -3.11
C ILE A 433 -13.24 -16.94 -4.03
N GLU A 434 -12.22 -16.30 -3.46
CA GLU A 434 -11.08 -15.77 -4.19
C GLU A 434 -9.77 -16.36 -3.70
N VAL A 435 -8.86 -16.63 -4.64
CA VAL A 435 -7.55 -17.20 -4.36
C VAL A 435 -6.50 -16.53 -5.24
N ARG A 436 -5.40 -16.07 -4.64
CA ARG A 436 -4.18 -15.63 -5.33
C ARG A 436 -3.06 -16.62 -5.04
N ILE A 437 -2.44 -17.18 -6.07
CA ILE A 437 -1.38 -18.20 -5.97
C ILE A 437 -0.13 -17.71 -6.73
N PRO A 438 1.07 -17.71 -6.12
CA PRO A 438 2.29 -17.29 -6.80
C PRO A 438 2.65 -18.23 -7.95
N LEU A 439 3.16 -17.67 -9.06
CA LEU A 439 3.52 -18.44 -10.26
C LEU A 439 4.66 -19.44 -10.03
N ARG A 440 5.50 -19.27 -9.00
CA ARG A 440 6.49 -20.30 -8.63
C ARG A 440 5.85 -21.62 -8.23
N ALA A 441 4.62 -21.57 -7.71
CA ALA A 441 3.82 -22.74 -7.35
C ALA A 441 2.89 -23.14 -8.49
N ALA A 442 2.17 -22.18 -9.08
CA ALA A 442 1.16 -22.46 -10.11
C ALA A 442 1.74 -22.83 -11.48
N GLY A 443 2.98 -22.40 -11.78
CA GLY A 443 3.56 -22.48 -13.11
C GLY A 443 2.85 -21.59 -14.13
N LEU A 444 3.09 -21.85 -15.42
CA LEU A 444 2.65 -21.00 -16.54
C LEU A 444 1.65 -21.70 -17.48
N SER A 445 1.03 -22.81 -17.05
CA SER A 445 0.07 -23.53 -17.89
C SER A 445 -1.17 -22.69 -18.20
N SER A 446 -1.72 -22.85 -19.40
CA SER A 446 -2.85 -22.05 -19.90
C SER A 446 -4.20 -22.50 -19.34
N ALA A 447 -4.23 -23.51 -18.49
CA ALA A 447 -5.45 -23.99 -17.84
C ALA A 447 -5.16 -24.57 -16.45
N ILE A 448 -6.16 -24.54 -15.57
CA ILE A 448 -6.19 -25.29 -14.31
C ILE A 448 -6.88 -26.63 -14.59
N PRO A 449 -6.17 -27.77 -14.48
CA PRO A 449 -6.76 -29.10 -14.66
C PRO A 449 -7.91 -29.42 -13.71
N GLN A 450 -7.79 -29.02 -12.44
CA GLN A 450 -8.73 -29.43 -11.39
C GLN A 450 -8.92 -28.32 -10.35
N ILE A 451 -10.18 -28.05 -10.01
CA ILE A 451 -10.59 -27.27 -8.84
C ILE A 451 -11.67 -28.07 -8.13
N CYS A 452 -11.50 -28.31 -6.84
CA CYS A 452 -12.49 -28.98 -6.01
C CYS A 452 -12.81 -28.17 -4.75
N LEU A 453 -14.08 -28.11 -4.37
CA LEU A 453 -14.54 -27.56 -3.11
C LEU A 453 -14.91 -28.68 -2.12
N THR A 454 -14.45 -28.50 -0.90
CA THR A 454 -14.81 -29.30 0.26
C THR A 454 -14.92 -28.38 1.48
N THR A 455 -14.96 -28.94 2.68
CA THR A 455 -14.87 -28.17 3.92
C THR A 455 -13.60 -28.54 4.70
N ALA A 456 -13.01 -27.55 5.35
CA ALA A 456 -11.88 -27.73 6.25
C ALA A 456 -12.28 -28.39 7.59
N ILE A 457 -13.58 -28.44 7.91
CA ILE A 457 -14.08 -29.01 9.16
C ILE A 457 -14.84 -30.30 8.84
N PRO A 458 -14.59 -31.41 9.57
CA PRO A 458 -15.33 -32.64 9.39
C PRO A 458 -16.85 -32.42 9.59
N LEU A 459 -17.65 -32.82 8.60
CA LEU A 459 -19.10 -32.84 8.73
C LEU A 459 -19.56 -34.14 9.41
N ALA A 460 -20.68 -34.07 10.12
CA ALA A 460 -21.33 -35.26 10.69
C ALA A 460 -21.70 -36.29 9.61
N PHE A 461 -22.00 -35.82 8.40
CA PHE A 461 -22.18 -36.65 7.21
C PHE A 461 -21.19 -36.17 6.15
N PRO A 462 -20.09 -36.90 5.91
CA PRO A 462 -19.11 -36.53 4.90
C PRO A 462 -19.77 -36.39 3.53
N THR A 463 -19.61 -35.23 2.92
CA THR A 463 -20.03 -34.99 1.54
C THR A 463 -18.83 -35.14 0.62
N PRO A 464 -18.98 -35.77 -0.56
CA PRO A 464 -17.89 -35.81 -1.53
C PRO A 464 -17.51 -34.37 -1.96
N PRO A 465 -16.24 -34.10 -2.29
CA PRO A 465 -15.84 -32.82 -2.86
C PRO A 465 -16.61 -32.52 -4.15
N ASP A 466 -17.00 -31.27 -4.35
CA ASP A 466 -17.54 -30.82 -5.64
C ASP A 466 -16.39 -30.37 -6.53
N CYS A 467 -16.13 -31.08 -7.62
CA CYS A 467 -15.03 -30.77 -8.53
C CYS A 467 -15.54 -30.20 -9.85
N MET A 468 -14.86 -29.18 -10.36
CA MET A 468 -15.13 -28.65 -11.71
C MET A 468 -15.01 -29.77 -12.75
N THR A 469 -16.03 -29.93 -13.59
CA THR A 469 -16.04 -30.97 -14.64
C THR A 469 -15.20 -30.59 -15.86
N ALA A 470 -14.94 -29.29 -16.04
CA ALA A 470 -14.15 -28.74 -17.13
C ALA A 470 -12.88 -28.07 -16.60
N ARG A 471 -11.84 -28.05 -17.43
CA ARG A 471 -10.62 -27.29 -17.15
C ARG A 471 -10.92 -25.80 -17.20
N ILE A 472 -10.27 -25.03 -16.32
CA ILE A 472 -10.47 -23.58 -16.27
C ILE A 472 -9.39 -22.89 -17.08
N PRO A 473 -9.71 -22.14 -18.15
CA PRO A 473 -8.72 -21.34 -18.87
C PRO A 473 -8.03 -20.33 -17.95
N VAL A 474 -6.74 -20.10 -18.18
CA VAL A 474 -5.91 -19.11 -17.48
C VAL A 474 -5.27 -18.19 -18.52
N PRO A 475 -6.03 -17.21 -19.07
CA PRO A 475 -5.44 -16.19 -19.93
C PRO A 475 -4.36 -15.40 -19.20
N ASN A 476 -3.36 -14.95 -19.96
CA ASN A 476 -2.33 -14.06 -19.48
C ASN A 476 -2.78 -12.60 -19.62
N SER A 477 -2.83 -11.88 -18.51
CA SER A 477 -2.99 -10.43 -18.50
C SER A 477 -1.69 -9.75 -18.94
N ASN A 478 -1.83 -8.63 -19.65
CA ASN A 478 -0.70 -7.75 -19.98
C ASN A 478 -0.40 -6.75 -18.84
N GLU A 479 -1.22 -6.74 -17.79
CA GLU A 479 -1.00 -5.96 -16.58
C GLU A 479 0.05 -6.62 -15.69
N ARG A 480 0.76 -5.80 -14.92
CA ARG A 480 1.77 -6.25 -13.96
C ARG A 480 1.16 -6.40 -12.59
N ASP A 481 1.75 -7.25 -11.76
CA ASP A 481 1.40 -7.21 -10.35
C ASP A 481 1.91 -5.91 -9.70
N PRO A 482 1.11 -5.25 -8.84
CA PRO A 482 1.56 -4.05 -8.15
C PRO A 482 2.62 -4.33 -7.07
N ALA A 483 2.80 -5.60 -6.65
CA ALA A 483 3.86 -6.02 -5.73
C ALA A 483 4.47 -7.38 -6.13
N GLU A 484 5.79 -7.43 -6.30
CA GLU A 484 6.51 -8.68 -6.63
C GLU A 484 6.47 -9.73 -5.53
N LEU A 485 6.18 -9.29 -4.31
CA LEU A 485 6.01 -10.08 -3.12
C LEU A 485 4.94 -9.38 -2.30
N HIS A 486 3.81 -10.05 -2.09
CA HIS A 486 2.79 -9.61 -1.14
C HIS A 486 3.21 -10.10 0.24
N VAL A 487 3.40 -9.18 1.18
CA VAL A 487 3.86 -9.48 2.53
C VAL A 487 2.81 -9.03 3.52
N GLN A 488 2.24 -9.97 4.25
CA GLN A 488 1.39 -9.68 5.39
C GLN A 488 2.21 -9.67 6.69
N ASP A 489 1.82 -8.81 7.63
CA ASP A 489 2.47 -8.46 8.89
C ASP A 489 3.57 -9.41 9.43
N GLY A 490 4.80 -8.89 9.55
CA GLY A 490 5.81 -9.37 10.51
C GLY A 490 6.47 -10.72 10.24
N GLU A 491 6.19 -11.37 9.11
CA GLU A 491 6.72 -12.71 8.85
C GLU A 491 7.96 -12.73 7.95
N GLY A 492 9.08 -13.15 8.55
CA GLY A 492 10.28 -13.54 7.83
C GLY A 492 11.26 -12.41 7.55
N LEU A 493 12.49 -12.82 7.24
CA LEU A 493 13.56 -11.92 6.88
C LEU A 493 13.38 -11.49 5.42
N MET A 494 13.32 -10.18 5.17
CA MET A 494 13.24 -9.61 3.83
C MET A 494 14.62 -9.18 3.36
N LEU A 495 14.88 -9.46 2.09
CA LEU A 495 16.09 -9.05 1.41
C LEU A 495 15.73 -8.04 0.33
N THR A 496 16.65 -7.11 0.07
CA THR A 496 16.61 -6.27 -1.12
C THR A 496 17.91 -6.42 -1.88
N THR A 497 17.82 -6.67 -3.19
CA THR A 497 19.00 -6.82 -4.03
C THR A 497 19.81 -5.53 -4.05
N ARG A 498 21.14 -5.69 -3.93
CA ARG A 498 22.13 -4.62 -3.96
C ARG A 498 23.18 -4.96 -5.01
N THR A 499 23.12 -4.30 -6.16
CA THR A 499 24.04 -4.56 -7.28
C THR A 499 24.19 -3.33 -8.18
N ASN A 500 25.33 -3.22 -8.86
CA ASN A 500 25.54 -2.24 -9.93
C ASN A 500 25.17 -2.79 -11.32
N ASP A 501 24.82 -4.08 -11.40
CA ASP A 501 24.43 -4.76 -12.62
C ASP A 501 23.28 -5.74 -12.31
N ILE A 502 23.60 -7.04 -12.16
CA ILE A 502 22.63 -8.11 -11.91
C ILE A 502 22.99 -8.89 -10.65
N ALA A 503 22.02 -9.12 -9.79
CA ALA A 503 22.09 -10.03 -8.66
C ALA A 503 21.52 -11.39 -9.09
N ASN A 504 22.38 -12.41 -9.16
CA ASN A 504 21.98 -13.74 -9.63
C ASN A 504 21.39 -14.56 -8.49
N VAL A 505 20.16 -15.04 -8.69
CA VAL A 505 19.58 -16.14 -7.91
C VAL A 505 19.93 -17.45 -8.63
N ARG A 506 20.45 -18.42 -7.90
CA ARG A 506 21.03 -19.66 -8.43
C ARG A 506 20.31 -20.89 -7.90
N SER A 507 20.48 -22.03 -8.57
CA SER A 507 19.83 -23.28 -8.17
C SER A 507 20.42 -23.88 -6.89
N ALA A 508 21.68 -23.59 -6.57
CA ALA A 508 22.40 -24.07 -5.39
C ALA A 508 23.28 -22.96 -4.79
N PRO A 509 23.75 -23.10 -3.53
CA PRO A 509 24.58 -22.10 -2.83
C PRO A 509 26.04 -22.09 -3.34
N SER A 510 26.23 -21.80 -4.63
CA SER A 510 27.53 -21.80 -5.28
C SER A 510 27.55 -20.87 -6.50
N THR A 511 28.68 -20.22 -6.75
CA THR A 511 28.88 -19.40 -7.95
C THR A 511 28.91 -20.21 -9.25
N ASN A 512 29.12 -21.52 -9.17
CA ASN A 512 29.13 -22.44 -10.32
C ASN A 512 27.74 -23.05 -10.61
N ALA A 513 26.77 -22.88 -9.71
CA ALA A 513 25.42 -23.38 -9.91
C ALA A 513 24.68 -22.60 -11.01
N ASN A 514 23.71 -23.23 -11.66
CA ASN A 514 22.92 -22.60 -12.71
C ASN A 514 22.20 -21.35 -12.20
N VAL A 515 22.14 -20.30 -13.02
CA VAL A 515 21.38 -19.08 -12.70
C VAL A 515 19.91 -19.34 -13.01
N VAL A 516 19.06 -19.19 -11.99
CA VAL A 516 17.60 -19.26 -12.10
C VAL A 516 17.07 -17.95 -12.68
N VAL A 517 17.51 -16.83 -12.12
CA VAL A 517 17.14 -15.49 -12.60
C VAL A 517 18.20 -14.44 -12.23
N GLY A 518 18.34 -13.44 -13.08
CA GLY A 518 19.06 -12.20 -12.78
C GLY A 518 18.11 -11.09 -12.34
N LEU A 519 18.34 -10.51 -11.15
CA LEU A 519 17.55 -9.44 -10.58
C LEU A 519 18.31 -8.12 -10.61
N ARG A 520 17.63 -7.03 -10.98
CA ARG A 520 18.20 -5.67 -10.90
C ARG A 520 18.33 -5.22 -9.45
N ASN A 521 18.97 -4.07 -9.22
CA ASN A 521 19.03 -3.42 -7.91
C ASN A 521 17.63 -3.08 -7.36
N GLY A 522 17.41 -3.17 -6.04
CA GLY A 522 16.17 -2.73 -5.39
C GLY A 522 15.01 -3.73 -5.42
N ARG A 523 15.22 -4.98 -5.86
CA ARG A 523 14.18 -6.02 -5.92
C ARG A 523 14.03 -6.70 -4.57
N MET A 524 12.79 -6.85 -4.11
CA MET A 524 12.47 -7.45 -2.81
C MET A 524 12.32 -8.96 -2.92
N LEU A 525 12.83 -9.68 -1.93
CA LEU A 525 12.77 -11.13 -1.80
C LEU A 525 12.49 -11.51 -0.34
N ARG A 526 11.81 -12.64 -0.11
CA ARG A 526 11.71 -13.24 1.22
C ARG A 526 12.81 -14.28 1.38
N ALA A 527 13.58 -14.20 2.46
CA ALA A 527 14.53 -15.25 2.83
C ALA A 527 13.82 -16.36 3.60
N ILE A 528 14.12 -17.61 3.23
CA ILE A 528 13.46 -18.81 3.74
C ILE A 528 14.42 -19.83 4.36
N GLY A 529 15.72 -19.68 4.12
CA GLY A 529 16.75 -20.55 4.66
C GLY A 529 18.15 -20.05 4.32
N ARG A 530 19.17 -20.73 4.82
CA ARG A 530 20.58 -20.42 4.52
C ARG A 530 21.42 -21.68 4.47
N ASN A 531 22.62 -21.58 3.96
CA ASN A 531 23.62 -22.63 4.14
C ASN A 531 24.26 -22.51 5.55
N SER A 532 25.10 -23.47 5.91
CA SER A 532 25.75 -23.53 7.22
C SER A 532 26.58 -22.28 7.54
N ALA A 533 27.30 -21.76 6.55
CA ALA A 533 28.15 -20.57 6.68
C ALA A 533 27.39 -19.24 6.65
N GLY A 534 26.15 -19.20 6.15
CA GLY A 534 25.35 -17.98 6.04
C GLY A 534 25.78 -17.01 4.94
N ASP A 535 26.73 -17.40 4.08
CA ASP A 535 27.18 -16.63 2.91
C ASP A 535 26.27 -16.83 1.69
N TRP A 536 25.39 -17.83 1.73
CA TRP A 536 24.30 -18.04 0.80
C TRP A 536 22.97 -18.15 1.52
N VAL A 537 21.97 -17.45 0.99
CA VAL A 537 20.62 -17.40 1.54
C VAL A 537 19.65 -17.92 0.48
N GLN A 538 18.79 -18.86 0.87
CA GLN A 538 17.69 -19.32 0.04
C GLN A 538 16.55 -18.30 0.13
N VAL A 539 16.03 -17.92 -1.02
CA VAL A 539 15.08 -16.82 -1.19
C VAL A 539 13.94 -17.23 -2.11
N GLU A 540 12.82 -16.53 -1.98
CA GLU A 540 11.70 -16.61 -2.90
C GLU A 540 11.01 -15.27 -3.16
N ASN A 541 10.35 -15.20 -4.31
CA ASN A 541 9.31 -14.23 -4.63
C ASN A 541 8.17 -14.92 -5.38
N ALA A 542 7.21 -14.17 -5.92
CA ALA A 542 6.08 -14.75 -6.63
C ALA A 542 6.45 -15.72 -7.78
N ARG A 543 7.64 -15.56 -8.40
CA ARG A 543 8.04 -16.32 -9.60
C ARG A 543 9.15 -17.34 -9.38
N TYR A 544 10.02 -17.14 -8.40
CA TYR A 544 11.24 -17.94 -8.27
C TYR A 544 11.54 -18.30 -6.83
N THR A 545 12.20 -19.44 -6.69
CA THR A 545 12.90 -19.85 -5.48
C THR A 545 14.34 -20.23 -5.85
N GLY A 546 15.31 -19.87 -5.02
CA GLY A 546 16.71 -20.23 -5.25
C GLY A 546 17.65 -19.61 -4.24
N TRP A 547 18.94 -19.59 -4.54
CA TRP A 547 20.02 -19.18 -3.65
C TRP A 547 20.67 -17.89 -4.13
N ILE A 548 20.81 -16.91 -3.24
CA ILE A 548 21.47 -15.64 -3.52
C ILE A 548 22.64 -15.43 -2.57
N SER A 549 23.75 -14.91 -3.10
CA SER A 549 24.96 -14.64 -2.30
C SER A 549 24.76 -13.41 -1.41
N ARG A 550 25.26 -13.48 -0.17
CA ARG A 550 25.30 -12.38 0.82
C ARG A 550 25.91 -11.08 0.28
N LEU A 551 26.73 -11.17 -0.76
CA LEU A 551 27.44 -10.04 -1.37
C LEU A 551 26.54 -9.13 -2.23
N VAL A 552 25.36 -9.60 -2.65
CA VAL A 552 24.50 -8.88 -3.62
C VAL A 552 23.11 -8.57 -3.07
N PHE A 553 22.95 -8.57 -1.74
CA PHE A 553 21.72 -8.14 -1.09
C PHE A 553 21.97 -7.48 0.26
N ASN A 554 20.97 -6.72 0.68
CA ASN A 554 20.79 -6.18 2.01
C ASN A 554 19.65 -6.92 2.71
N ALA A 555 19.77 -7.21 4.01
CA ALA A 555 18.77 -7.95 4.79
C ALA A 555 18.22 -7.07 5.92
N ASN A 556 16.91 -7.10 6.15
CA ASN A 556 16.29 -6.31 7.23
C ASN A 556 16.44 -6.88 8.64
N GLY A 557 17.38 -7.83 8.82
CA GLY A 557 17.60 -8.60 10.03
C GLY A 557 18.83 -9.48 9.89
N ASP A 558 19.10 -10.29 10.92
CA ASP A 558 20.23 -11.20 10.92
C ASP A 558 19.90 -12.49 10.14
N VAL A 559 20.65 -12.73 9.06
CA VAL A 559 20.53 -13.95 8.24
C VAL A 559 20.80 -15.22 9.04
N MET A 560 21.57 -15.15 10.12
CA MET A 560 21.92 -16.32 10.92
C MET A 560 20.73 -16.90 11.69
N THR A 561 19.66 -16.12 11.84
CA THR A 561 18.37 -16.55 12.42
C THR A 561 17.60 -17.51 11.50
N LEU A 562 17.95 -17.58 10.21
CA LEU A 562 17.32 -18.48 9.26
C LEU A 562 17.73 -19.94 9.52
N PRO A 563 16.83 -20.91 9.26
CA PRO A 563 17.16 -22.31 9.34
C PRO A 563 18.25 -22.68 8.32
N VAL A 564 19.12 -23.62 8.70
CA VAL A 564 20.08 -24.21 7.76
C VAL A 564 19.33 -25.21 6.87
N VAL A 565 19.44 -25.02 5.57
CA VAL A 565 18.87 -25.89 4.53
C VAL A 565 19.99 -26.33 3.59
N GLU A 566 19.98 -27.60 3.20
CA GLU A 566 20.98 -28.10 2.25
C GLU A 566 20.57 -27.73 0.82
N GLY A 567 21.54 -27.31 0.01
CA GLY A 567 21.32 -27.12 -1.41
C GLY A 567 21.21 -28.46 -2.10
N THR A 568 20.07 -28.73 -2.74
CA THR A 568 19.87 -29.93 -3.58
C THR A 568 20.64 -29.87 -4.88
#